data_AF-G2QKZ3-F1
#
_entry.id   AF-G2QKZ3-F1
#
_cell.length_a   1.000
_cell.length_b   1.000
_cell.length_c   1.000
_cell.angle_alpha   90.00
_cell.angle_beta   90.00
_cell.angle_gamma   90.00
#
_symmetry.space_group_name_H-M   'P 1'
#
loop_
_entity.id
_entity.type
_entity.pdbx_description
1 polymer ?
#
loop_
_entity_poly.entity_id
_entity_poly.type
_entity_poly.pdbx_seq_one_letter_code
_entity_poly.pdbx_strand_id
1 'polypeptide(L)'
;MSDHLHRGLFASVLGELIVLNQSSCHPNLPGYEGQGLCCNRPWAYQDVGSETGSPRLTAGSILECHEYSHDLPLDRSNSLARAILREWRETVAYLASHIAPGRLELSLVCDLHRGEVELARLVVDGLCTLPRLRDCHLRLCEPRDSRLQQLAYEAVLKVRALGSVKHHRSSERTGSGPLALPRELLRLRILEYYTDLVTPDKEVLCAGKSVHFSPAGNDHRLTRPVAASAAAGTRRFHLVAPPTPFFLACRALYEDANLVFYNQNRFIIVDNPLDDPFASRERGDYKRVLCGQPVLEASRAPSLSRIPPTPRAGVCPFYSVSRPWDGHPALQDWDDTVEWVKDKLNLPALILRLVVAGHPWHGPENSYKITRADGKEVLATYNHMLHPLQRLNPATGQGLARSYAHLPWSLTWSHWAHEQQLNGRSSDWLESKDRELKKRAECIAEAECVIRSGARNRLVARS
;
A
#
# COMPACT_ATOMS: atom_id res chain seq x y z
N MET A 1 23.22 -17.83 17.47
CA MET A 1 22.46 -16.77 16.78
C MET A 1 23.21 -16.15 15.58
N SER A 2 24.38 -16.66 15.16
CA SER A 2 25.14 -16.14 14.00
C SER A 2 24.86 -16.86 12.67
N ASP A 3 23.97 -17.86 12.63
CA ASP A 3 23.84 -18.79 11.49
C ASP A 3 22.66 -18.48 10.54
N HIS A 4 21.76 -17.56 10.86
CA HIS A 4 20.56 -17.34 10.03
C HIS A 4 20.75 -16.37 8.85
N LEU A 5 21.80 -15.55 8.82
CA LEU A 5 22.07 -14.62 7.71
C LEU A 5 22.96 -15.21 6.60
N HIS A 6 23.65 -16.33 6.85
CA HIS A 6 24.70 -16.83 5.96
C HIS A 6 24.23 -17.68 4.76
N ARG A 7 22.94 -18.05 4.64
CA ARG A 7 22.48 -19.01 3.61
C ARG A 7 21.50 -18.48 2.55
N GLY A 8 21.21 -17.18 2.50
CA GLY A 8 20.17 -16.63 1.60
C GLY A 8 20.64 -15.71 0.46
N LEU A 9 21.90 -15.29 0.42
CA LEU A 9 22.37 -14.21 -0.46
C LEU A 9 23.09 -14.74 -1.71
N PHE A 10 22.42 -15.51 -2.57
CA PHE A 10 22.88 -15.70 -3.94
C PHE A 10 21.71 -15.79 -4.93
N ALA A 11 21.79 -14.91 -5.94
CA ALA A 11 20.99 -14.76 -7.16
C ALA A 11 19.85 -13.72 -7.13
N SER A 12 20.08 -12.64 -7.91
CA SER A 12 19.20 -11.51 -8.27
C SER A 12 19.13 -10.34 -7.29
N VAL A 13 20.23 -9.58 -7.17
CA VAL A 13 20.29 -8.39 -6.31
C VAL A 13 20.53 -7.12 -7.13
N LEU A 14 19.43 -6.45 -7.51
CA LEU A 14 19.43 -5.08 -8.01
C LEU A 14 18.36 -4.32 -7.22
N GLY A 15 18.80 -3.66 -6.14
CA GLY A 15 17.97 -2.87 -5.23
C GLY A 15 17.68 -3.60 -3.92
N GLU A 16 18.54 -3.41 -2.90
CA GLU A 16 18.31 -3.94 -1.55
C GLU A 16 17.91 -2.81 -0.59
N LEU A 17 16.88 -3.07 0.19
CA LEU A 17 16.48 -2.25 1.33
C LEU A 17 17.05 -2.90 2.60
N ILE A 18 18.00 -2.24 3.24
CA ILE A 18 18.54 -2.65 4.54
C ILE A 18 17.88 -1.78 5.62
N VAL A 19 17.18 -2.42 6.54
CA VAL A 19 16.59 -1.77 7.71
C VAL A 19 17.37 -2.20 8.93
N LEU A 20 18.13 -1.28 9.53
CA LEU A 20 18.86 -1.52 10.79
C LEU A 20 17.97 -1.27 12.00
N ASN A 21 17.11 -0.25 11.92
CA ASN A 21 16.15 0.12 12.94
C ASN A 21 15.06 0.99 12.32
N GLN A 22 13.79 0.68 12.58
CA GLN A 22 12.66 1.48 12.12
C GLN A 22 11.69 1.73 13.27
N SER A 23 11.64 2.98 13.73
CA SER A 23 10.90 3.33 14.94
C SER A 23 9.49 3.85 14.67
N SER A 24 9.03 3.85 13.41
CA SER A 24 7.72 4.42 13.07
C SER A 24 7.07 3.82 11.82
N CYS A 25 5.76 3.64 11.94
CA CYS A 25 4.81 3.42 10.85
C CYS A 25 3.94 4.67 10.57
N HIS A 26 4.08 5.78 11.31
CA HIS A 26 3.14 6.91 11.28
C HIS A 26 3.84 8.29 11.38
N PRO A 27 3.55 9.24 10.48
CA PRO A 27 4.16 10.57 10.51
C PRO A 27 3.72 11.43 11.72
N ASN A 28 4.67 12.16 12.31
CA ASN A 28 4.42 13.17 13.35
C ASN A 28 3.68 14.39 12.76
N LEU A 29 2.47 14.67 13.22
CA LEU A 29 1.71 15.87 12.83
C LEU A 29 2.16 17.12 13.63
N PRO A 30 2.31 18.29 12.99
CA PRO A 30 2.72 19.52 13.67
C PRO A 30 1.64 20.00 14.65
N GLY A 31 2.03 20.20 15.91
CA GLY A 31 1.13 20.47 17.05
C GLY A 31 1.08 19.35 18.09
N TYR A 32 1.68 18.20 17.78
CA TYR A 32 1.91 17.10 18.72
C TYR A 32 3.41 16.89 18.91
N GLU A 33 3.99 17.49 19.96
CA GLU A 33 5.36 17.19 20.36
C GLU A 33 5.42 15.77 20.94
N GLY A 34 5.87 14.82 20.12
CA GLY A 34 6.58 13.62 20.59
C GLY A 34 5.79 12.58 21.39
N GLN A 35 4.46 12.55 21.30
CA GLN A 35 3.68 11.42 21.80
C GLN A 35 2.96 10.79 20.61
N GLY A 36 3.59 9.80 19.99
CA GLY A 36 2.88 8.89 19.10
C GLY A 36 1.69 8.34 19.87
N LEU A 37 0.48 8.76 19.49
CA LEU A 37 -0.76 8.48 20.24
C LEU A 37 -1.05 6.97 20.41
N CYS A 38 -0.32 6.09 19.71
CA CYS A 38 -0.34 4.65 19.89
C CYS A 38 0.62 4.13 20.97
N CYS A 39 1.70 4.84 21.32
CA CYS A 39 2.80 4.29 22.15
C CYS A 39 2.92 4.92 23.55
N ASN A 40 2.14 5.94 23.90
CA ASN A 40 2.21 6.55 25.24
C ASN A 40 0.91 7.29 25.59
N ARG A 41 -0.13 6.57 26.04
CA ARG A 41 -1.15 7.23 26.85
C ARG A 41 -1.31 6.54 28.22
N PRO A 42 -1.29 7.31 29.32
CA PRO A 42 -1.63 6.84 30.65
C PRO A 42 -3.13 6.98 30.89
N TRP A 43 -3.98 6.10 30.32
CA TRP A 43 -5.39 5.97 30.78
C TRP A 43 -5.54 4.92 31.88
N ALA A 44 -4.44 4.36 32.39
CA ALA A 44 -4.48 3.38 33.48
C ALA A 44 -4.77 3.98 34.87
N TYR A 45 -5.02 5.29 35.03
CA TYR A 45 -5.15 5.88 36.38
C TYR A 45 -6.25 6.93 36.61
N GLN A 46 -7.14 7.21 35.66
CA GLN A 46 -8.28 8.11 35.93
C GLN A 46 -9.55 7.58 35.27
N ASP A 47 -10.38 6.87 36.03
CA ASP A 47 -11.64 7.39 36.59
C ASP A 47 -12.52 6.22 37.07
N VAL A 48 -12.53 5.99 38.40
CA VAL A 48 -13.39 5.00 39.05
C VAL A 48 -14.67 5.74 39.42
N GLY A 49 -15.63 5.80 38.50
CA GLY A 49 -16.85 6.59 38.77
C GLY A 49 -17.95 6.57 37.72
N SER A 50 -18.34 5.42 37.15
CA SER A 50 -19.71 5.30 36.63
C SER A 50 -20.20 3.85 36.59
N GLU A 51 -21.18 3.56 37.43
CA GLU A 51 -22.05 2.39 37.35
C GLU A 51 -23.02 2.59 36.17
N THR A 52 -22.79 1.93 35.04
CA THR A 52 -23.87 1.39 34.21
C THR A 52 -23.29 0.35 33.26
N GLY A 53 -23.89 -0.85 33.31
CA GLY A 53 -23.39 -2.05 32.67
C GLY A 53 -23.38 -1.96 31.14
N SER A 54 -22.18 -1.98 30.58
CA SER A 54 -21.94 -2.41 29.20
C SER A 54 -20.78 -3.42 29.23
N PRO A 55 -20.78 -4.48 28.39
CA PRO A 55 -19.71 -5.46 28.40
C PRO A 55 -18.41 -4.78 27.99
N ARG A 56 -17.51 -4.61 28.97
CA ARG A 56 -16.17 -4.05 28.77
C ARG A 56 -15.41 -4.92 27.78
N LEU A 57 -15.16 -4.39 26.59
CA LEU A 57 -14.01 -4.80 25.78
C LEU A 57 -12.77 -4.62 26.66
N THR A 58 -12.14 -5.73 27.06
CA THR A 58 -10.96 -5.71 27.91
C THR A 58 -9.81 -5.05 27.17
N ALA A 59 -9.35 -3.93 27.73
CA ALA A 59 -8.23 -3.11 27.27
C ALA A 59 -6.87 -3.84 27.16
N GLY A 60 -6.80 -5.14 27.42
CA GLY A 60 -5.57 -5.94 27.38
C GLY A 60 -5.11 -6.32 25.97
N SER A 61 -6.01 -6.52 25.01
CA SER A 61 -5.63 -7.11 23.71
C SER A 61 -4.93 -6.15 22.74
N ILE A 62 -5.14 -4.84 22.89
CA ILE A 62 -4.52 -3.82 22.02
C ILE A 62 -3.11 -3.45 22.50
N LEU A 63 -2.85 -3.52 23.81
CA LEU A 63 -1.51 -3.27 24.37
C LEU A 63 -0.53 -4.40 24.00
N GLU A 64 -0.96 -5.67 24.14
CA GLU A 64 -0.12 -6.84 23.85
C GLU A 64 0.27 -6.99 22.37
N CYS A 65 -0.48 -6.40 21.43
CA CYS A 65 -0.12 -6.47 20.00
C CYS A 65 0.82 -5.35 19.54
N HIS A 66 0.86 -4.20 20.26
CA HIS A 66 1.56 -3.00 19.79
C HIS A 66 2.94 -2.80 20.44
N GLU A 67 3.13 -3.21 21.70
CA GLU A 67 4.39 -3.04 22.43
C GLU A 67 5.52 -3.93 21.84
N TYR A 68 5.16 -5.00 21.12
CA TYR A 68 6.10 -5.92 20.47
C TYR A 68 6.45 -5.56 19.01
N SER A 69 5.85 -4.51 18.43
CA SER A 69 5.90 -4.30 16.97
C SER A 69 6.81 -3.16 16.50
N HIS A 70 7.42 -2.39 17.41
CA HIS A 70 8.30 -1.28 17.04
C HIS A 70 9.59 -1.29 17.86
N ASP A 71 10.72 -1.24 17.16
CA ASP A 71 12.00 -0.97 17.82
C ASP A 71 12.06 0.51 18.23
N LEU A 72 12.55 0.77 19.43
CA LEU A 72 12.83 2.14 19.86
C LEU A 72 13.94 2.74 18.97
N PRO A 73 13.93 4.07 18.70
CA PRO A 73 15.05 4.71 18.02
C PRO A 73 16.38 4.34 18.71
N LEU A 74 17.42 4.03 17.93
CA LEU A 74 18.69 3.64 18.53
C LEU A 74 19.27 4.81 19.31
N ASP A 75 19.72 4.50 20.52
CA ASP A 75 20.39 5.43 21.41
C ASP A 75 21.66 4.79 21.97
N ARG A 76 22.65 5.62 22.32
CA ARG A 76 23.93 5.20 22.91
C ARG A 76 23.76 4.41 24.21
N SER A 77 22.68 4.65 24.95
CA SER A 77 22.38 3.94 26.19
C SER A 77 21.92 2.49 25.94
N ASN A 78 21.45 2.20 24.73
CA ASN A 78 20.92 0.89 24.37
C ASN A 78 22.05 -0.09 24.00
N SER A 79 22.18 -1.19 24.75
CA SER A 79 23.14 -2.25 24.44
C SER A 79 22.87 -2.92 23.08
N LEU A 80 21.61 -2.98 22.66
CA LEU A 80 21.19 -3.50 21.36
C LEU A 80 21.75 -2.63 20.21
N ALA A 81 21.79 -1.30 20.37
CA ALA A 81 22.34 -0.41 19.35
C ALA A 81 23.81 -0.73 19.03
N ARG A 82 24.61 -1.07 20.04
CA ARG A 82 26.01 -1.50 19.84
C ARG A 82 26.12 -2.82 19.08
N ALA A 83 25.23 -3.77 19.37
CA ALA A 83 25.19 -5.05 18.66
C ALA A 83 24.83 -4.87 17.18
N ILE A 84 23.77 -4.10 16.89
CA ILE A 84 23.32 -3.77 15.53
C ILE A 84 24.43 -3.04 14.75
N LEU A 85 25.11 -2.07 15.36
CA LEU A 85 26.19 -1.35 14.67
C LEU A 85 27.42 -2.20 14.38
N ARG A 86 27.72 -3.18 15.24
CA ARG A 86 28.79 -4.15 14.97
C ARG A 86 28.43 -5.03 13.77
N GLU A 87 27.21 -5.57 13.76
CA GLU A 87 26.71 -6.39 12.65
C GLU A 87 26.64 -5.60 11.34
N TRP A 88 26.21 -4.33 11.40
CA TRP A 88 26.24 -3.42 10.25
C TRP A 88 27.66 -3.27 9.69
N ARG A 89 28.67 -3.04 10.54
CA ARG A 89 30.07 -2.92 10.10
C ARG A 89 30.59 -4.20 9.43
N GLU A 90 30.26 -5.36 9.99
CA GLU A 90 30.63 -6.66 9.42
C GLU A 90 29.96 -6.88 8.06
N THR A 91 28.66 -6.56 7.97
CA THR A 91 27.86 -6.64 6.74
C THR A 91 28.44 -5.74 5.65
N VAL A 92 28.73 -4.49 5.97
CA VAL A 92 29.34 -3.54 5.03
C VAL A 92 30.71 -4.01 4.56
N ALA A 93 31.57 -4.51 5.46
CA ALA A 93 32.88 -5.03 5.08
C ALA A 93 32.76 -6.21 4.11
N TYR A 94 31.78 -7.08 4.34
CA TYR A 94 31.44 -8.16 3.41
C TYR A 94 30.97 -7.60 2.05
N LEU A 95 30.01 -6.67 2.03
CA LEU A 95 29.50 -6.07 0.80
C LEU A 95 30.61 -5.35 0.02
N ALA A 96 31.49 -4.61 0.71
CA ALA A 96 32.59 -3.87 0.10
C ALA A 96 33.57 -4.77 -0.66
N SER A 97 33.80 -5.99 -0.17
CA SER A 97 34.72 -6.95 -0.81
C SER A 97 34.09 -7.75 -1.96
N HIS A 98 32.75 -7.80 -2.06
CA HIS A 98 32.04 -8.64 -3.02
C HIS A 98 31.34 -7.87 -4.14
N ILE A 99 31.22 -6.54 -4.03
CA ILE A 99 30.44 -5.72 -4.97
C ILE A 99 31.37 -4.91 -5.86
N ALA A 100 31.14 -4.97 -7.18
CA ALA A 100 31.84 -4.10 -8.11
C ALA A 100 31.28 -2.65 -8.06
N PRO A 101 32.13 -1.61 -8.18
CA PRO A 101 31.70 -0.22 -8.20
C PRO A 101 30.62 0.07 -9.25
N GLY A 102 29.57 0.78 -8.86
CA GLY A 102 28.47 1.25 -9.70
C GLY A 102 27.38 0.22 -9.95
N ARG A 103 27.40 -0.93 -9.26
CA ARG A 103 26.39 -1.99 -9.44
C ARG A 103 25.32 -2.04 -8.36
N LEU A 104 25.64 -1.62 -7.14
CA LEU A 104 24.71 -1.70 -6.01
C LEU A 104 23.86 -0.43 -5.91
N GLU A 105 22.55 -0.62 -5.78
CA GLU A 105 21.60 0.37 -5.29
C GLU A 105 21.20 -0.03 -3.88
N LEU A 106 21.36 0.90 -2.94
CA LEU A 106 21.16 0.64 -1.52
C LEU A 106 20.20 1.65 -0.91
N SER A 107 19.19 1.17 -0.19
CA SER A 107 18.37 2.00 0.69
C SER A 107 18.61 1.59 2.14
N LEU A 108 19.03 2.52 2.99
CA LEU A 108 19.34 2.29 4.40
C LEU A 108 18.41 3.10 5.30
N VAL A 109 17.69 2.41 6.18
CA VAL A 109 16.85 3.02 7.22
C VAL A 109 17.40 2.64 8.59
N CYS A 110 17.80 3.65 9.36
CA CYS A 110 18.33 3.49 10.70
C CYS A 110 17.83 4.66 11.55
N ASP A 111 16.65 4.51 12.15
CA ASP A 111 16.08 5.57 12.98
C ASP A 111 16.84 5.69 14.31
N LEU A 112 17.46 6.85 14.51
CA LEU A 112 18.23 7.20 15.72
C LEU A 112 17.45 8.19 16.59
N HIS A 113 17.74 8.19 17.89
CA HIS A 113 17.21 9.22 18.79
C HIS A 113 17.75 10.62 18.40
N ARG A 114 16.97 11.67 18.68
CA ARG A 114 17.37 13.05 18.38
C ARG A 114 18.68 13.39 19.09
N GLY A 115 19.62 14.02 18.39
CA GLY A 115 20.91 14.37 18.95
C GLY A 115 21.98 13.26 18.92
N GLU A 116 21.66 12.03 18.50
CA GLU A 116 22.63 10.92 18.39
C GLU A 116 23.52 11.00 17.14
N VAL A 117 24.15 12.16 16.94
CA VAL A 117 25.00 12.44 15.77
C VAL A 117 26.23 11.55 15.71
N GLU A 118 26.80 11.18 16.86
CA GLU A 118 27.97 10.27 16.88
C GLU A 118 27.58 8.85 16.48
N LEU A 119 26.40 8.38 16.90
CA LEU A 119 25.87 7.07 16.49
C LEU A 119 25.59 7.06 14.98
N ALA A 120 25.05 8.17 14.47
CA ALA A 120 24.80 8.39 13.05
C ALA A 120 26.07 8.36 12.20
N ARG A 121 27.18 8.92 12.72
CA ARG A 121 28.50 8.83 12.09
C ARG A 121 28.97 7.40 11.98
N LEU A 122 28.80 6.56 13.00
CA LEU A 122 29.17 5.14 12.92
C LEU A 122 28.41 4.38 11.83
N VAL A 123 27.12 4.69 11.64
CA VAL A 123 26.32 4.13 10.54
C VAL A 123 26.88 4.57 9.18
N VAL A 124 27.08 5.88 9.03
CA VAL A 124 27.55 6.53 7.79
C VAL A 124 28.98 6.16 7.43
N ASP A 125 29.86 6.00 8.40
CA ASP A 125 31.25 5.62 8.19
C ASP A 125 31.34 4.23 7.59
N GLY A 126 30.50 3.29 8.06
CA GLY A 126 30.32 1.99 7.41
C GLY A 126 29.94 2.17 5.94
N LEU A 127 28.85 2.89 5.67
CA LEU A 127 28.40 3.16 4.31
C LEU A 127 29.49 3.74 3.40
N CYS A 128 30.34 4.62 3.94
CA CYS A 128 31.46 5.25 3.23
C CYS A 128 32.62 4.30 2.88
N THR A 129 32.66 3.08 3.43
CA THR A 129 33.65 2.05 3.05
C THR A 129 33.23 1.23 1.84
N LEU A 130 31.96 1.33 1.42
CA LEU A 130 31.48 0.65 0.21
C LEU A 130 32.12 1.27 -1.04
N PRO A 131 32.34 0.47 -2.12
CA PRO A 131 32.69 1.01 -3.42
C PRO A 131 31.58 1.94 -3.93
N ARG A 132 31.88 2.76 -4.96
CA ARG A 132 30.92 3.70 -5.55
C ARG A 132 29.56 3.02 -5.78
N LEU A 133 28.49 3.55 -5.20
CA LEU A 133 27.15 3.00 -5.42
C LEU A 133 26.50 3.58 -6.68
N ARG A 134 25.62 2.80 -7.32
CA ARG A 134 24.77 3.28 -8.43
C ARG A 134 23.77 4.31 -7.92
N ASP A 135 23.13 3.98 -6.80
CA ASP A 135 22.27 4.89 -6.05
C ASP A 135 22.32 4.57 -4.55
N CYS A 136 21.97 5.56 -3.73
CA CYS A 136 21.97 5.42 -2.28
C CYS A 136 20.89 6.29 -1.65
N HIS A 137 20.03 5.67 -0.84
CA HIS A 137 19.04 6.35 -0.01
C HIS A 137 19.36 6.10 1.46
N LEU A 138 19.30 7.16 2.28
CA LEU A 138 19.68 7.07 3.69
C LEU A 138 18.71 7.87 4.54
N ARG A 139 18.09 7.20 5.52
CA ARG A 139 17.28 7.81 6.58
C ARG A 139 17.89 7.47 7.94
N LEU A 140 18.30 8.52 8.67
CA LEU A 140 18.92 8.39 10.01
C LEU A 140 17.96 8.76 11.15
N CYS A 141 16.82 9.37 10.85
CA CYS A 141 15.82 9.75 11.83
C CYS A 141 14.49 10.00 11.12
N GLU A 142 13.38 9.70 11.77
CA GLU A 142 12.05 10.07 11.29
C GLU A 142 11.78 11.57 11.49
N PRO A 143 11.83 12.12 12.73
CA PRO A 143 11.69 13.56 12.90
C PRO A 143 12.84 14.31 12.22
N ARG A 144 12.52 15.49 11.67
CA ARG A 144 13.49 16.35 11.01
C ARG A 144 14.53 16.85 12.02
N ASP A 145 15.71 16.24 11.99
CA ASP A 145 16.93 16.73 12.63
C ASP A 145 17.89 17.21 11.54
N SER A 146 18.16 18.52 11.51
CA SER A 146 18.96 19.13 10.45
C SER A 146 20.40 18.61 10.40
N ARG A 147 20.97 18.21 11.55
CA ARG A 147 22.34 17.70 11.64
C ARG A 147 22.40 16.28 11.08
N LEU A 148 21.44 15.44 11.43
CA LEU A 148 21.34 14.07 10.90
C LEU A 148 21.02 14.08 9.40
N GLN A 149 20.15 14.97 8.94
CA GLN A 149 19.85 15.14 7.50
C GLN A 149 21.07 15.59 6.71
N GLN A 150 21.82 16.56 7.21
CA GLN A 150 23.05 17.03 6.57
C GLN A 150 24.08 15.89 6.48
N LEU A 151 24.26 15.13 7.57
CA LEU A 151 25.17 13.99 7.59
C LEU A 151 24.76 12.91 6.60
N ALA A 152 23.47 12.58 6.52
CA ALA A 152 22.95 11.62 5.57
C ALA A 152 23.17 12.06 4.11
N TYR A 153 22.94 13.34 3.83
CA TYR A 153 23.16 13.93 2.51
C TYR A 153 24.63 13.88 2.08
N GLU A 154 25.55 14.29 2.97
CA GLU A 154 26.99 14.24 2.71
C GLU A 154 27.48 12.81 2.46
N ALA A 155 26.98 11.85 3.24
CA ALA A 155 27.28 10.43 3.07
C ALA A 155 26.88 9.93 1.67
N VAL A 156 25.64 10.23 1.25
CA VAL A 156 25.11 9.82 -0.06
C VAL A 156 25.93 10.44 -1.19
N LEU A 157 26.29 11.73 -1.11
CA LEU A 157 27.13 12.38 -2.13
C LEU A 157 28.50 11.74 -2.25
N LYS A 158 29.13 11.43 -1.10
CA LYS A 158 30.45 10.81 -1.03
C LYS A 158 30.43 9.41 -1.64
N VAL A 159 29.46 8.59 -1.25
CA VAL A 159 29.35 7.19 -1.68
C VAL A 159 28.96 7.06 -3.16
N ARG A 160 28.24 8.03 -3.72
CA ARG A 160 27.96 8.10 -5.16
C ARG A 160 29.10 8.67 -6.00
N ALA A 161 30.20 9.08 -5.36
CA ALA A 161 31.34 9.76 -5.98
C ALA A 161 30.94 11.04 -6.74
N LEU A 162 29.90 11.74 -6.27
CA LEU A 162 29.50 13.06 -6.80
C LEU A 162 30.32 14.20 -6.18
N GLY A 163 31.00 13.93 -5.07
CA GLY A 163 31.84 14.88 -4.35
C GLY A 163 33.29 14.89 -4.85
N SER A 164 33.55 15.58 -5.96
CA SER A 164 34.77 16.37 -6.25
C SER A 164 34.85 16.72 -7.74
N VAL A 165 33.72 16.99 -8.40
CA VAL A 165 33.78 17.87 -9.56
C VAL A 165 33.97 19.26 -8.97
N LYS A 166 35.21 19.77 -8.98
CA LYS A 166 35.43 21.21 -8.77
C LYS A 166 34.56 21.92 -9.79
N HIS A 167 33.39 22.38 -9.36
CA HIS A 167 32.52 23.20 -10.19
C HIS A 167 33.33 24.42 -10.57
N HIS A 168 33.90 24.42 -11.77
CA HIS A 168 34.32 25.65 -12.42
C HIS A 168 33.07 26.52 -12.44
N ARG A 169 33.11 27.60 -11.66
CA ARG A 169 32.13 28.68 -11.67
C ARG A 169 32.17 29.35 -13.04
N SER A 170 31.56 28.72 -14.03
CA SER A 170 31.16 29.40 -15.25
C SER A 170 29.91 30.19 -14.89
N SER A 171 30.14 31.46 -14.57
CA SER A 171 29.12 32.50 -14.55
C SER A 171 28.36 32.50 -15.88
N GLU A 172 27.12 32.96 -15.83
CA GLU A 172 26.19 33.16 -16.94
C GLU A 172 25.34 31.94 -17.33
N ARG A 173 24.22 31.78 -16.62
CA ARG A 173 22.91 31.99 -17.28
C ARG A 173 21.80 32.19 -16.25
N THR A 174 21.23 33.39 -16.31
CA THR A 174 20.07 33.88 -15.60
C THR A 174 18.81 33.17 -16.08
N GLY A 175 18.43 32.15 -15.32
CA GLY A 175 17.14 31.48 -15.45
C GLY A 175 16.88 30.68 -14.18
N SER A 176 16.86 31.34 -13.03
CA SER A 176 16.68 30.72 -11.71
C SER A 176 15.21 30.32 -11.46
N GLY A 177 14.63 29.57 -12.38
CA GLY A 177 13.31 28.95 -12.23
C GLY A 177 13.44 27.48 -11.83
N PRO A 178 12.47 26.90 -11.11
CA PRO A 178 12.44 25.47 -10.77
C PRO A 178 12.57 24.52 -11.99
N LEU A 179 12.26 25.03 -13.18
CA LEU A 179 12.37 24.30 -14.45
C LEU A 179 13.77 24.27 -15.05
N ALA A 180 14.72 25.10 -14.58
CA ALA A 180 16.11 25.04 -15.02
C ALA A 180 16.86 23.81 -14.50
N LEU A 181 16.25 23.09 -13.56
CA LEU A 181 16.76 21.83 -13.06
C LEU A 181 16.56 20.71 -14.10
N PRO A 182 17.58 19.86 -14.35
CA PRO A 182 17.43 18.66 -15.17
C PRO A 182 16.26 17.83 -14.68
N ARG A 183 15.40 17.44 -15.62
CA ARG A 183 14.12 16.78 -15.34
C ARG A 183 14.33 15.48 -14.57
N GLU A 184 15.27 14.67 -15.05
CA GLU A 184 15.45 13.28 -14.62
C GLU A 184 16.06 13.17 -13.22
N LEU A 185 17.01 14.05 -12.88
CA LEU A 185 17.83 13.90 -11.68
C LEU A 185 17.41 14.78 -10.51
N LEU A 186 17.05 16.05 -10.76
CA LEU A 186 16.66 16.91 -9.65
C LEU A 186 15.15 17.02 -9.52
N ARG A 187 14.40 17.19 -10.61
CA ARG A 187 12.97 17.49 -10.48
C ARG A 187 12.18 16.29 -9.99
N LEU A 188 12.32 15.14 -10.65
CA LEU A 188 11.61 13.92 -10.25
C LEU A 188 12.05 13.44 -8.86
N ARG A 189 13.35 13.54 -8.52
CA ARG A 189 13.85 13.17 -7.19
C ARG A 189 13.40 14.14 -6.10
N ILE A 190 13.34 15.45 -6.38
CA ILE A 190 12.78 16.43 -5.43
C ILE A 190 11.31 16.11 -5.17
N LEU A 191 10.55 15.85 -6.22
CA LEU A 191 9.14 15.47 -6.13
C LEU A 191 8.96 14.13 -5.38
N GLU A 192 9.80 13.14 -5.62
CA GLU A 192 9.75 11.84 -4.94
C GLU A 192 10.10 11.92 -3.44
N TYR A 193 11.18 12.63 -3.08
CA TYR A 193 11.72 12.58 -1.70
C TYR A 193 11.32 13.74 -0.82
N TYR A 194 11.05 14.92 -1.38
CA TYR A 194 10.85 16.15 -0.62
C TYR A 194 9.39 16.63 -0.65
N THR A 195 8.50 15.86 -1.25
CA THR A 195 7.07 16.15 -1.24
C THR A 195 6.28 14.90 -0.86
N ASP A 196 5.06 15.08 -0.38
CA ASP A 196 4.16 13.97 -0.02
C ASP A 196 3.47 13.35 -1.26
N LEU A 197 4.08 13.50 -2.46
CA LEU A 197 3.60 12.86 -3.69
C LEU A 197 3.70 11.35 -3.62
N VAL A 198 4.65 10.80 -2.86
CA VAL A 198 4.82 9.36 -2.68
C VAL A 198 4.51 9.07 -1.22
N THR A 199 3.45 8.31 -0.95
CA THR A 199 3.13 7.94 0.42
C THR A 199 4.25 7.03 0.96
N PRO A 200 4.53 7.04 2.28
CA PRO A 200 5.59 6.21 2.84
C PRO A 200 5.47 4.72 2.48
N ASP A 201 4.24 4.21 2.44
CA ASP A 201 3.94 2.82 2.09
C ASP A 201 3.76 2.60 0.58
N LYS A 202 3.86 3.67 -0.23
CA LYS A 202 3.51 3.68 -1.66
C LYS A 202 2.10 3.16 -1.92
N GLU A 203 1.18 3.35 -0.97
CA GLU A 203 -0.23 3.02 -1.10
C GLU A 203 -1.07 4.29 -0.91
N VAL A 204 -1.96 4.58 -1.86
CA VAL A 204 -2.90 5.70 -1.84
C VAL A 204 -4.29 5.12 -1.81
N LEU A 205 -5.07 5.46 -0.77
CA LEU A 205 -6.45 5.00 -0.66
C LEU A 205 -7.40 6.00 -1.33
N CYS A 206 -8.14 5.52 -2.31
CA CYS A 206 -9.18 6.24 -3.02
C CYS A 206 -10.54 5.78 -2.49
N ALA A 207 -11.23 6.68 -1.78
CA ALA A 207 -12.58 6.48 -1.32
C ALA A 207 -13.56 7.24 -2.21
N GLY A 208 -14.65 6.61 -2.63
CA GLY A 208 -15.76 7.30 -3.27
C GLY A 208 -16.47 8.19 -2.25
N LYS A 209 -16.07 9.45 -2.10
CA LYS A 209 -16.96 10.42 -1.45
C LYS A 209 -18.08 10.75 -2.43
N SER A 210 -19.33 10.51 -2.05
CA SER A 210 -20.48 11.12 -2.72
C SER A 210 -20.41 12.63 -2.47
N VAL A 211 -19.86 13.38 -3.44
CA VAL A 211 -19.93 14.83 -3.38
C VAL A 211 -21.36 15.23 -3.73
N HIS A 212 -22.24 15.28 -2.73
CA HIS A 212 -23.52 15.97 -2.86
C HIS A 212 -23.23 17.48 -2.88
N PHE A 213 -23.15 18.06 -4.08
CA PHE A 213 -23.30 19.51 -4.23
C PHE A 213 -24.75 19.86 -3.90
N SER A 214 -24.98 20.47 -2.75
CA SER A 214 -26.26 21.12 -2.46
C SER A 214 -26.28 22.47 -3.19
N PRO A 215 -27.19 22.72 -4.15
CA PRO A 215 -27.26 23.98 -4.86
C PRO A 215 -28.09 24.97 -4.03
N ALA A 216 -27.50 25.56 -2.99
CA ALA A 216 -28.06 26.74 -2.35
C ALA A 216 -27.00 27.50 -1.53
N GLY A 217 -26.77 28.76 -1.92
CA GLY A 217 -26.45 29.83 -0.97
C GLY A 217 -24.99 30.27 -0.90
N ASN A 218 -24.70 31.38 -1.56
CA ASN A 218 -23.53 32.24 -1.40
C ASN A 218 -22.98 32.31 0.04
N ASP A 219 -21.75 31.82 0.26
CA ASP A 219 -20.87 32.45 1.22
C ASP A 219 -19.39 32.25 0.84
N HIS A 220 -18.70 33.36 0.59
CA HIS A 220 -17.27 33.39 0.26
C HIS A 220 -16.44 33.25 1.54
N ARG A 221 -16.23 32.01 2.00
CA ARG A 221 -15.11 31.68 2.90
C ARG A 221 -14.39 30.43 2.41
N LEU A 222 -13.08 30.60 2.13
CA LEU A 222 -12.11 29.55 1.88
C LEU A 222 -12.06 28.58 3.08
N THR A 223 -12.87 27.53 3.04
CA THR A 223 -12.72 26.38 3.93
C THR A 223 -11.63 25.47 3.38
N ARG A 224 -10.50 25.43 4.09
CA ARG A 224 -9.46 24.39 3.96
C ARG A 224 -10.12 23.00 4.01
N PRO A 225 -9.75 22.04 3.15
CA PRO A 225 -10.21 20.66 3.32
C PRO A 225 -9.61 20.12 4.61
N VAL A 226 -10.48 19.87 5.59
CA VAL A 226 -10.14 19.17 6.84
C VAL A 226 -9.85 17.72 6.49
N ALA A 227 -8.64 17.25 6.79
CA ALA A 227 -8.32 15.83 6.83
C ALA A 227 -9.20 15.18 7.91
N ALA A 228 -10.17 14.36 7.48
CA ALA A 228 -11.03 13.64 8.40
C ALA A 228 -10.21 12.52 9.08
N SER A 229 -10.04 12.65 10.39
CA SER A 229 -9.45 11.63 11.27
C SER A 229 -10.58 10.76 11.82
N ALA A 230 -10.59 9.46 11.49
CA ALA A 230 -11.46 8.48 12.13
C ALA A 230 -10.60 7.49 12.93
N ALA A 231 -10.94 7.34 14.20
CA ALA A 231 -10.29 6.47 15.17
C ALA A 231 -10.90 5.07 15.15
N ALA A 232 -10.08 4.05 14.88
CA ALA A 232 -10.10 2.70 15.47
C ALA A 232 -9.22 1.75 14.62
N GLY A 233 -8.14 1.24 15.21
CA GLY A 233 -7.48 -0.06 14.94
C GLY A 233 -7.04 -0.48 13.54
N THR A 234 -7.36 0.25 12.48
CA THR A 234 -7.04 -0.14 11.10
C THR A 234 -5.78 0.58 10.62
N ARG A 235 -4.96 -0.10 9.81
CA ARG A 235 -3.81 0.52 9.12
C ARG A 235 -4.24 1.87 8.57
N ARG A 236 -3.60 2.96 9.02
CA ARG A 236 -3.98 4.32 8.63
C ARG A 236 -3.68 4.53 7.16
N PHE A 237 -4.71 4.37 6.33
CA PHE A 237 -4.64 4.73 4.94
C PHE A 237 -4.70 6.25 4.80
N HIS A 238 -3.75 6.84 4.09
CA HIS A 238 -3.82 8.25 3.74
C HIS A 238 -4.87 8.45 2.63
N LEU A 239 -5.94 9.16 2.95
CA LEU A 239 -6.91 9.64 1.98
C LEU A 239 -6.28 10.84 1.26
N VAL A 240 -5.39 10.57 0.30
CA VAL A 240 -4.62 11.60 -0.38
C VAL A 240 -5.48 12.22 -1.47
N ALA A 241 -5.91 13.46 -1.27
CA ALA A 241 -6.39 14.29 -2.37
C ALA A 241 -5.22 14.56 -3.34
N PRO A 242 -5.46 14.65 -4.66
CA PRO A 242 -4.42 15.01 -5.61
C PRO A 242 -3.71 16.29 -5.10
N PRO A 243 -2.37 16.31 -5.02
CA PRO A 243 -1.56 17.38 -4.43
C PRO A 243 -1.74 18.73 -5.15
N THR A 244 -2.86 19.38 -4.83
CA THR A 244 -3.43 20.51 -5.55
C THR A 244 -2.50 21.73 -5.60
N PRO A 245 -1.73 22.08 -4.54
CA PRO A 245 -0.85 23.23 -4.58
C PRO A 245 0.31 23.09 -5.57
N PHE A 246 0.92 21.90 -5.68
CA PHE A 246 2.01 21.65 -6.64
C PHE A 246 1.52 21.68 -8.09
N PHE A 247 0.25 21.32 -8.28
CA PHE A 247 -0.40 21.30 -9.59
C PHE A 247 -0.73 22.67 -10.17
N LEU A 248 -0.59 23.75 -9.39
CA LEU A 248 -0.90 25.11 -9.83
C LEU A 248 0.34 25.94 -10.22
N ALA A 249 1.56 25.42 -10.05
CA ALA A 249 2.78 26.19 -10.30
C ALA A 249 3.09 26.36 -11.80
N CYS A 250 3.19 25.25 -12.56
CA CYS A 250 3.32 25.26 -14.02
C CYS A 250 2.99 23.89 -14.62
N ARG A 251 2.66 23.85 -15.92
CA ARG A 251 2.29 22.62 -16.64
C ARG A 251 3.37 21.54 -16.61
N ALA A 252 4.64 21.91 -16.75
CA ALA A 252 5.74 20.94 -16.75
C ALA A 252 5.91 20.28 -15.37
N LEU A 253 5.83 21.06 -14.29
CA LEU A 253 5.90 20.52 -12.92
C LEU A 253 4.67 19.68 -12.59
N TYR A 254 3.49 20.07 -13.10
CA TYR A 254 2.26 19.27 -13.01
C TYR A 254 2.43 17.89 -13.66
N GLU A 255 2.97 17.84 -14.87
CA GLU A 255 3.20 16.59 -15.59
C GLU A 255 4.23 15.70 -14.87
N ASP A 256 5.31 16.29 -14.35
CA ASP A 256 6.32 15.55 -13.57
C ASP A 256 5.78 15.08 -12.21
N ALA A 257 4.97 15.89 -11.53
CA ALA A 257 4.32 15.51 -10.27
C ALA A 257 3.32 14.38 -10.47
N ASN A 258 2.50 14.43 -11.52
CA ASN A 258 1.63 13.32 -11.90
C ASN A 258 2.42 12.06 -12.24
N LEU A 259 3.55 12.21 -12.95
CA LEU A 259 4.40 11.07 -13.28
C LEU A 259 4.90 10.39 -12.01
N VAL A 260 5.43 11.15 -11.04
CA VAL A 260 5.89 10.61 -9.76
C VAL A 260 4.72 10.01 -8.97
N PHE A 261 3.63 10.75 -8.80
CA PHE A 261 2.47 10.33 -8.02
C PHE A 261 1.86 9.03 -8.55
N TYR A 262 1.60 8.92 -9.86
CA TYR A 262 0.93 7.74 -10.40
C TYR A 262 1.88 6.55 -10.66
N ASN A 263 3.17 6.77 -10.90
CA ASN A 263 4.14 5.67 -11.10
C ASN A 263 4.59 5.05 -9.78
N GLN A 264 4.73 5.87 -8.74
CA GLN A 264 5.36 5.41 -7.51
C GLN A 264 4.37 5.00 -6.43
N ASN A 265 3.09 5.34 -6.60
CA ASN A 265 2.04 4.90 -5.70
C ASN A 265 1.20 3.79 -6.32
N ARG A 266 0.84 2.84 -5.47
CA ARG A 266 -0.20 1.87 -5.67
C ARG A 266 -1.53 2.49 -5.23
N PHE A 267 -2.53 2.45 -6.09
CA PHE A 267 -3.86 2.96 -5.75
C PHE A 267 -4.73 1.84 -5.21
N ILE A 268 -5.29 2.04 -4.03
CA ILE A 268 -6.25 1.13 -3.41
C ILE A 268 -7.62 1.81 -3.47
N ILE A 269 -8.50 1.30 -4.31
CA ILE A 269 -9.87 1.80 -4.41
C ILE A 269 -10.72 1.00 -3.44
N VAL A 270 -11.37 1.68 -2.50
CA VAL A 270 -12.27 1.05 -1.52
C VAL A 270 -13.60 1.79 -1.59
N ASP A 271 -14.70 1.03 -1.65
CA ASP A 271 -16.04 1.60 -1.81
C ASP A 271 -16.37 2.64 -0.73
N ASN A 272 -16.13 2.34 0.54
CA ASN A 272 -16.14 3.33 1.61
C ASN A 272 -15.21 2.89 2.75
N PRO A 273 -14.08 3.57 3.00
CA PRO A 273 -13.19 3.22 4.09
C PRO A 273 -13.67 3.70 5.47
N LEU A 274 -14.70 4.55 5.52
CA LEU A 274 -15.30 5.07 6.75
C LEU A 274 -16.51 4.28 7.20
N ASP A 275 -17.13 3.51 6.30
CA ASP A 275 -18.17 2.58 6.73
C ASP A 275 -17.47 1.38 7.34
N ASP A 276 -17.83 1.11 8.60
CA ASP A 276 -17.54 -0.16 9.21
C ASP A 276 -17.98 -1.27 8.22
N PRO A 277 -17.06 -2.10 7.70
CA PRO A 277 -17.42 -3.19 6.79
C PRO A 277 -18.38 -4.20 7.44
N PHE A 278 -18.59 -4.10 8.76
CA PHE A 278 -19.52 -4.88 9.55
C PHE A 278 -20.78 -4.12 9.97
N ALA A 279 -20.91 -2.82 9.69
CA ALA A 279 -22.16 -2.12 9.93
C ALA A 279 -23.26 -2.83 9.15
N SER A 280 -24.28 -3.30 9.87
CA SER A 280 -25.42 -3.99 9.28
C SER A 280 -26.13 -3.04 8.32
N ARG A 281 -25.85 -3.16 7.02
CA ARG A 281 -26.62 -2.49 6.00
C ARG A 281 -27.91 -3.26 5.76
N GLU A 282 -29.02 -2.56 5.69
CA GLU A 282 -30.27 -3.16 5.27
C GLU A 282 -30.14 -3.68 3.82
N ARG A 283 -30.86 -4.76 3.52
CA ARG A 283 -30.85 -5.37 2.18
C ARG A 283 -31.29 -4.34 1.14
N GLY A 284 -30.39 -3.94 0.25
CA GLY A 284 -30.68 -3.01 -0.85
C GLY A 284 -30.11 -1.60 -0.70
N ASP A 285 -29.40 -1.29 0.41
CA ASP A 285 -28.82 0.05 0.62
C ASP A 285 -27.50 0.32 -0.13
N TYR A 286 -27.11 -0.56 -1.05
CA TYR A 286 -25.97 -0.34 -1.93
C TYR A 286 -26.36 0.64 -3.03
N LYS A 287 -26.27 1.94 -2.74
CA LYS A 287 -26.66 2.96 -3.74
C LYS A 287 -25.82 2.86 -5.02
N ARG A 288 -24.52 2.51 -4.96
CA ARG A 288 -23.60 2.20 -6.09
C ARG A 288 -22.39 1.37 -5.62
N VAL A 289 -21.72 0.61 -6.52
CA VAL A 289 -20.34 0.15 -6.28
C VAL A 289 -19.45 1.36 -6.57
N LEU A 290 -19.01 2.03 -5.53
CA LEU A 290 -18.24 3.28 -5.60
C LEU A 290 -16.87 3.11 -6.26
N CYS A 291 -16.47 1.91 -6.71
CA CYS A 291 -15.22 1.70 -7.44
C CYS A 291 -15.14 2.46 -8.78
N GLY A 292 -16.27 2.72 -9.47
CA GLY A 292 -16.26 3.37 -10.78
C GLY A 292 -15.83 4.83 -10.72
N GLN A 293 -16.39 5.61 -9.80
CA GLN A 293 -16.24 7.07 -9.81
C GLN A 293 -14.80 7.56 -9.52
N PRO A 294 -14.06 7.01 -8.55
CA PRO A 294 -12.66 7.40 -8.32
C PRO A 294 -11.75 7.02 -9.49
N VAL A 295 -11.99 5.88 -10.15
CA VAL A 295 -11.25 5.47 -11.36
C VAL A 295 -11.53 6.44 -12.50
N LEU A 296 -12.80 6.79 -12.70
CA LEU A 296 -13.24 7.80 -13.67
C LEU A 296 -12.62 9.17 -13.40
N GLU A 297 -12.60 9.61 -12.15
CA GLU A 297 -12.04 10.91 -11.78
C GLU A 297 -10.51 10.95 -11.92
N ALA A 298 -9.81 9.90 -11.49
CA ALA A 298 -8.36 9.79 -11.67
C ALA A 298 -7.99 9.85 -13.15
N SER A 299 -8.71 9.10 -13.99
CA SER A 299 -8.46 8.96 -15.44
C SER A 299 -8.59 10.22 -16.30
N ARG A 300 -9.27 11.26 -15.80
CA ARG A 300 -9.37 12.55 -16.51
C ARG A 300 -8.02 13.24 -16.62
N ALA A 301 -7.00 12.79 -15.88
CA ALA A 301 -5.62 13.22 -16.07
C ALA A 301 -5.06 12.65 -17.39
N PRO A 302 -4.71 13.49 -18.39
CA PRO A 302 -4.18 13.06 -19.69
C PRO A 302 -2.94 12.15 -19.60
N SER A 303 -2.24 12.22 -18.47
CA SER A 303 -1.02 11.50 -18.15
C SER A 303 -1.21 10.01 -17.84
N LEU A 304 -2.42 9.52 -17.54
CA LEU A 304 -2.62 8.11 -17.16
C LEU A 304 -2.46 7.11 -18.29
N SER A 305 -2.54 7.55 -19.55
CA SER A 305 -2.21 6.73 -20.72
C SER A 305 -0.74 6.29 -20.77
N ARG A 306 0.15 6.97 -20.03
CA ARG A 306 1.61 6.75 -20.10
C ARG A 306 2.21 6.10 -18.85
N ILE A 307 1.38 5.76 -17.88
CA ILE A 307 1.82 5.38 -16.54
C ILE A 307 1.27 3.98 -16.22
N PRO A 308 2.06 3.07 -15.63
CA PRO A 308 1.59 1.83 -15.03
C PRO A 308 1.15 2.05 -13.56
N PRO A 309 -0.12 2.40 -13.26
CA PRO A 309 -0.59 2.20 -11.91
C PRO A 309 -0.75 0.69 -11.65
N THR A 310 -0.54 0.28 -10.40
CA THR A 310 -0.92 -1.06 -9.93
C THR A 310 -2.20 -0.95 -9.10
N PRO A 311 -3.37 -0.71 -9.71
CA PRO A 311 -4.60 -0.53 -8.95
C PRO A 311 -4.98 -1.83 -8.23
N ARG A 312 -5.21 -1.70 -6.94
CA ARG A 312 -5.86 -2.69 -6.10
C ARG A 312 -7.29 -2.23 -5.88
N ALA A 313 -8.25 -2.98 -6.40
CA ALA A 313 -9.66 -2.76 -6.10
C ALA A 313 -10.02 -3.62 -4.88
N GLY A 314 -10.27 -2.98 -3.74
CA GLY A 314 -10.80 -3.61 -2.54
C GLY A 314 -12.31 -3.45 -2.52
N VAL A 315 -13.03 -4.57 -2.59
CA VAL A 315 -14.48 -4.60 -2.40
C VAL A 315 -14.75 -5.16 -1.01
N CYS A 316 -15.72 -4.57 -0.30
CA CYS A 316 -16.15 -5.09 1.00
C CYS A 316 -16.70 -6.52 0.86
N PRO A 317 -16.61 -7.35 1.91
CA PRO A 317 -17.21 -8.68 1.89
C PRO A 317 -18.68 -8.59 1.52
N PHE A 318 -19.10 -9.40 0.55
CA PHE A 318 -20.51 -9.62 0.32
C PHE A 318 -20.99 -10.70 1.28
N TYR A 319 -21.90 -10.33 2.18
CA TYR A 319 -22.63 -11.28 3.00
C TYR A 319 -23.94 -11.66 2.32
N SER A 320 -24.52 -12.82 2.66
CA SER A 320 -25.75 -13.30 1.99
C SER A 320 -26.89 -12.29 2.02
N VAL A 321 -26.99 -11.51 3.10
CA VAL A 321 -28.01 -10.48 3.30
C VAL A 321 -27.69 -9.15 2.61
N SER A 322 -26.40 -8.83 2.43
CA SER A 322 -25.93 -7.53 1.92
C SER A 322 -25.40 -7.60 0.49
N ARG A 323 -25.34 -8.77 -0.14
CA ARG A 323 -24.84 -8.87 -1.50
C ARG A 323 -25.82 -8.23 -2.52
N PRO A 324 -25.30 -7.66 -3.60
CA PRO A 324 -26.14 -7.25 -4.72
C PRO A 324 -26.82 -8.49 -5.34
N TRP A 325 -28.12 -8.39 -5.60
CA TRP A 325 -28.87 -9.40 -6.35
C TRP A 325 -28.60 -9.28 -7.86
N ASP A 326 -29.02 -10.26 -8.65
CA ASP A 326 -28.87 -10.21 -10.10
C ASP A 326 -29.67 -9.04 -10.70
N GLY A 327 -29.00 -8.18 -11.48
CA GLY A 327 -29.59 -6.94 -12.00
C GLY A 327 -29.54 -5.76 -11.02
N HIS A 328 -28.90 -5.91 -9.87
CA HIS A 328 -28.69 -4.80 -8.95
C HIS A 328 -27.82 -3.71 -9.63
N PRO A 329 -28.17 -2.41 -9.51
CA PRO A 329 -27.47 -1.32 -10.21
C PRO A 329 -25.96 -1.28 -9.98
N ALA A 330 -25.52 -1.69 -8.79
CA ALA A 330 -24.12 -1.75 -8.43
C ALA A 330 -23.31 -2.77 -9.28
N LEU A 331 -23.91 -3.90 -9.68
CA LEU A 331 -23.26 -4.85 -10.59
C LEU A 331 -23.21 -4.32 -12.02
N GLN A 332 -24.25 -3.60 -12.45
CA GLN A 332 -24.25 -2.91 -13.74
C GLN A 332 -23.17 -1.81 -13.79
N ASP A 333 -23.07 -0.99 -12.74
CA ASP A 333 -22.06 0.06 -12.61
C ASP A 333 -20.63 -0.52 -12.63
N TRP A 334 -20.43 -1.71 -12.05
CA TRP A 334 -19.17 -2.44 -12.18
C TRP A 334 -18.91 -2.89 -13.62
N ASP A 335 -19.92 -3.42 -14.31
CA ASP A 335 -19.82 -3.82 -15.72
C ASP A 335 -19.44 -2.64 -16.63
N ASP A 336 -20.15 -1.52 -16.45
CA ASP A 336 -19.93 -0.25 -17.15
C ASP A 336 -18.55 0.33 -16.84
N THR A 337 -18.10 0.23 -15.59
CA THR A 337 -16.75 0.64 -15.18
C THR A 337 -15.68 -0.17 -15.89
N VAL A 338 -15.83 -1.49 -15.97
CA VAL A 338 -14.85 -2.36 -16.63
C VAL A 338 -14.82 -2.09 -18.13
N GLU A 339 -15.98 -1.90 -18.78
CA GLU A 339 -16.01 -1.53 -20.20
C GLU A 339 -15.38 -0.15 -20.43
N TRP A 340 -15.63 0.81 -19.55
CA TRP A 340 -15.02 2.12 -19.65
C TRP A 340 -13.49 2.08 -19.45
N VAL A 341 -13.00 1.31 -18.47
CA VAL A 341 -11.56 1.18 -18.16
C VAL A 341 -10.78 0.63 -19.37
N LYS A 342 -11.41 -0.28 -20.10
CA LYS A 342 -10.81 -0.99 -21.24
C LYS A 342 -10.21 -0.06 -22.29
N ASP A 343 -10.91 1.03 -22.61
CA ASP A 343 -10.52 1.95 -23.67
C ASP A 343 -9.71 3.16 -23.18
N LYS A 344 -9.55 3.30 -21.86
CA LYS A 344 -9.07 4.55 -21.24
C LYS A 344 -7.77 4.38 -20.48
N LEU A 345 -7.47 3.18 -20.01
CA LEU A 345 -6.23 2.89 -19.28
C LEU A 345 -5.24 2.11 -20.16
N ASN A 346 -3.95 2.27 -19.86
CA ASN A 346 -2.90 1.45 -20.44
C ASN A 346 -2.90 0.06 -19.78
N LEU A 347 -3.86 -0.78 -20.16
CA LEU A 347 -4.05 -2.10 -19.54
C LEU A 347 -2.79 -2.99 -19.57
N PRO A 348 -1.96 -3.02 -20.64
CA PRO A 348 -0.73 -3.81 -20.65
C PRO A 348 0.29 -3.42 -19.59
N ALA A 349 0.13 -2.24 -18.98
CA ALA A 349 0.96 -1.73 -17.91
C ALA A 349 0.28 -1.86 -16.52
N LEU A 350 -0.97 -2.32 -16.49
CA LEU A 350 -1.83 -2.36 -15.31
C LEU A 350 -1.85 -3.75 -14.67
N ILE A 351 -1.64 -3.80 -13.35
CA ILE A 351 -1.90 -4.98 -12.54
C ILE A 351 -3.16 -4.73 -11.70
N LEU A 352 -4.22 -5.48 -11.96
CA LEU A 352 -5.45 -5.40 -11.17
C LEU A 352 -5.43 -6.45 -10.06
N ARG A 353 -5.71 -6.05 -8.82
CA ARG A 353 -5.98 -6.98 -7.72
C ARG A 353 -7.37 -6.74 -7.15
N LEU A 354 -8.30 -7.63 -7.44
CA LEU A 354 -9.64 -7.67 -6.83
C LEU A 354 -9.55 -8.39 -5.49
N VAL A 355 -9.85 -7.70 -4.39
CA VAL A 355 -9.89 -8.30 -3.05
C VAL A 355 -11.29 -8.13 -2.50
N VAL A 356 -12.00 -9.23 -2.30
CA VAL A 356 -13.17 -9.23 -1.43
C VAL A 356 -12.63 -9.47 -0.03
N ALA A 357 -12.51 -8.40 0.76
CA ALA A 357 -12.01 -8.54 2.12
C ALA A 357 -13.03 -9.35 2.93
N GLY A 358 -12.59 -10.19 3.86
CA GLY A 358 -13.44 -10.80 4.89
C GLY A 358 -12.63 -10.81 6.17
N HIS A 359 -13.20 -10.40 7.30
CA HIS A 359 -12.44 -10.45 8.55
C HIS A 359 -12.26 -11.92 8.94
N PRO A 360 -11.03 -12.38 9.17
CA PRO A 360 -10.78 -13.76 9.56
C PRO A 360 -11.44 -14.13 10.89
N TRP A 361 -11.63 -13.15 11.79
CA TRP A 361 -12.09 -13.39 13.17
C TRP A 361 -13.47 -12.85 13.50
N HIS A 362 -14.04 -12.02 12.62
CA HIS A 362 -15.33 -11.36 12.84
C HIS A 362 -16.16 -11.55 11.59
N GLY A 363 -16.76 -12.73 11.48
CA GLY A 363 -17.95 -12.85 10.65
C GLY A 363 -18.97 -11.82 11.14
N PRO A 364 -19.76 -11.21 10.25
CA PRO A 364 -20.85 -10.34 10.65
C PRO A 364 -21.71 -11.09 11.65
N GLU A 365 -22.33 -10.37 12.57
CA GLU A 365 -23.42 -10.94 13.36
C GLU A 365 -24.35 -11.66 12.38
N ASN A 366 -24.47 -13.00 12.48
CA ASN A 366 -25.17 -13.93 11.57
C ASN A 366 -24.34 -14.68 10.50
N SER A 367 -23.02 -14.58 10.42
CA SER A 367 -22.23 -15.38 9.46
C SER A 367 -22.43 -16.90 9.64
N TYR A 368 -22.65 -17.33 10.88
CA TYR A 368 -22.95 -18.72 11.25
C TYR A 368 -24.25 -19.23 10.62
N LYS A 369 -25.19 -18.33 10.29
CA LYS A 369 -26.50 -18.66 9.70
C LYS A 369 -26.46 -18.79 8.17
N ILE A 370 -25.31 -18.56 7.53
CA ILE A 370 -25.17 -18.72 6.08
C ILE A 370 -25.45 -20.19 5.72
N THR A 371 -26.51 -20.41 4.95
CA THR A 371 -26.85 -21.73 4.45
C THR A 371 -25.99 -22.10 3.23
N ARG A 372 -26.03 -23.36 2.82
CA ARG A 372 -25.37 -23.79 1.57
C ARG A 372 -25.96 -23.10 0.34
N ALA A 373 -27.25 -22.77 0.36
CA ALA A 373 -27.90 -22.01 -0.72
C ALA A 373 -27.35 -20.58 -0.78
N ASP A 374 -27.27 -19.90 0.36
CA ASP A 374 -26.68 -18.57 0.47
C ASP A 374 -25.24 -18.54 -0.05
N GLY A 375 -24.43 -19.54 0.32
CA GLY A 375 -23.07 -19.65 -0.16
C GLY A 375 -22.97 -19.80 -1.68
N LYS A 376 -23.87 -20.58 -2.30
CA LYS A 376 -23.91 -20.70 -3.78
C LYS A 376 -24.21 -19.38 -4.45
N GLU A 377 -25.11 -18.60 -3.87
CA GLU A 377 -25.48 -17.31 -4.42
C GLU A 377 -24.37 -16.25 -4.20
N VAL A 378 -23.62 -16.28 -3.08
CA VAL A 378 -22.39 -15.46 -2.93
C VAL A 378 -21.36 -15.81 -4.01
N LEU A 379 -21.18 -17.10 -4.29
CA LEU A 379 -20.32 -17.54 -5.40
C LEU A 379 -20.85 -17.07 -6.77
N ALA A 380 -22.17 -17.01 -6.95
CA ALA A 380 -22.77 -16.45 -8.17
C ALA A 380 -22.42 -14.97 -8.32
N THR A 381 -22.54 -14.18 -7.25
CA THR A 381 -22.11 -12.76 -7.23
C THR A 381 -20.63 -12.62 -7.54
N TYR A 382 -19.77 -13.48 -6.99
CA TYR A 382 -18.33 -13.48 -7.34
C TYR A 382 -18.10 -13.74 -8.83
N ASN A 383 -18.79 -14.72 -9.41
CA ASN A 383 -18.68 -14.96 -10.86
C ASN A 383 -19.19 -13.76 -11.67
N HIS A 384 -20.26 -13.10 -11.23
CA HIS A 384 -20.79 -11.90 -11.88
C HIS A 384 -19.76 -10.76 -11.87
N MET A 385 -19.04 -10.54 -10.76
CA MET A 385 -17.98 -9.53 -10.72
C MET A 385 -16.75 -9.90 -11.56
N LEU A 386 -16.41 -11.19 -11.64
CA LEU A 386 -15.26 -11.64 -12.43
C LEU A 386 -15.53 -11.66 -13.93
N HIS A 387 -16.78 -11.84 -14.34
CA HIS A 387 -17.14 -11.98 -15.75
C HIS A 387 -16.76 -10.75 -16.61
N PRO A 388 -17.06 -9.50 -16.21
CA PRO A 388 -16.62 -8.32 -16.94
C PRO A 388 -15.10 -8.25 -17.15
N LEU A 389 -14.30 -8.76 -16.21
CA LEU A 389 -12.84 -8.73 -16.29
C LEU A 389 -12.28 -9.56 -17.45
N GLN A 390 -13.07 -10.48 -18.02
CA GLN A 390 -12.71 -11.20 -19.25
C GLN A 390 -12.50 -10.26 -20.43
N ARG A 391 -13.15 -9.10 -20.44
CA ARG A 391 -12.98 -8.08 -21.49
C ARG A 391 -11.62 -7.38 -21.42
N LEU A 392 -10.93 -7.49 -20.28
CA LEU A 392 -9.59 -6.95 -20.06
C LEU A 392 -8.50 -8.01 -20.26
N ASN A 393 -8.80 -9.12 -20.94
CA ASN A 393 -7.87 -10.23 -21.07
C ASN A 393 -6.65 -9.89 -21.97
N PRO A 394 -5.41 -10.16 -21.53
CA PRO A 394 -4.19 -9.96 -22.32
C PRO A 394 -4.18 -10.67 -23.69
N ALA A 395 -4.93 -11.75 -23.87
CA ALA A 395 -5.06 -12.47 -25.14
C ALA A 395 -5.60 -11.60 -26.30
N THR A 396 -6.25 -10.48 -25.99
CA THR A 396 -6.70 -9.48 -26.98
C THR A 396 -5.57 -8.58 -27.48
N GLY A 397 -4.34 -8.70 -26.94
CA GLY A 397 -3.19 -7.85 -27.25
C GLY A 397 -3.21 -6.48 -26.56
N GLN A 398 -4.33 -6.11 -25.93
CA GLN A 398 -4.52 -4.85 -25.20
C GLN A 398 -5.04 -5.06 -23.78
N GLY A 399 -4.96 -6.26 -23.22
CA GLY A 399 -5.48 -6.55 -21.88
C GLY A 399 -4.52 -6.21 -20.73
N LEU A 400 -4.95 -6.54 -19.51
CA LEU A 400 -4.19 -6.36 -18.27
C LEU A 400 -2.85 -7.08 -18.32
N ALA A 401 -1.81 -6.46 -17.76
CA ALA A 401 -0.52 -7.11 -17.53
C ALA A 401 -0.68 -8.36 -16.66
N ARG A 402 -1.53 -8.23 -15.63
CA ARG A 402 -1.91 -9.33 -14.74
C ARG A 402 -3.17 -8.98 -13.96
N SER A 403 -3.96 -9.99 -13.62
CA SER A 403 -5.09 -9.87 -12.72
C SER A 403 -4.97 -10.89 -11.58
N TYR A 404 -5.26 -10.46 -10.37
CA TYR A 404 -5.37 -11.33 -9.21
C TYR A 404 -6.73 -11.16 -8.56
N ALA A 405 -7.29 -12.27 -8.07
CA ALA A 405 -8.54 -12.24 -7.33
C ALA A 405 -8.36 -12.96 -6.00
N HIS A 406 -8.64 -12.26 -4.90
CA HIS A 406 -8.66 -12.81 -3.56
C HIS A 406 -10.10 -12.81 -3.07
N LEU A 407 -10.75 -13.96 -3.20
CA LEU A 407 -12.14 -14.16 -2.85
C LEU A 407 -12.19 -15.21 -1.73
N PRO A 408 -12.66 -14.88 -0.52
CA PRO A 408 -12.79 -15.85 0.55
C PRO A 408 -13.93 -16.81 0.20
N TRP A 409 -13.75 -18.09 0.52
CA TRP A 409 -14.78 -19.09 0.29
C TRP A 409 -16.04 -18.73 1.09
N SER A 410 -17.17 -18.72 0.40
CA SER A 410 -18.42 -18.15 0.91
C SER A 410 -18.98 -18.85 2.16
N LEU A 411 -18.54 -20.07 2.42
CA LEU A 411 -18.99 -20.89 3.54
C LEU A 411 -17.98 -20.92 4.70
N THR A 412 -16.82 -20.26 4.59
CA THR A 412 -15.75 -20.28 5.61
C THR A 412 -16.26 -19.99 7.01
N TRP A 413 -17.27 -19.13 7.15
CA TRP A 413 -17.83 -18.72 8.44
C TRP A 413 -19.19 -19.36 8.79
N SER A 414 -19.67 -20.29 7.98
CA SER A 414 -20.96 -20.97 8.21
C SER A 414 -20.85 -22.04 9.31
N HIS A 415 -21.96 -22.32 10.01
CA HIS A 415 -22.02 -23.44 10.95
C HIS A 415 -21.56 -24.76 10.31
N TRP A 416 -21.91 -24.96 9.04
CA TRP A 416 -21.50 -26.14 8.29
C TRP A 416 -19.98 -26.25 8.13
N ALA A 417 -19.27 -25.17 7.79
CA ALA A 417 -17.81 -25.22 7.71
C ALA A 417 -17.16 -25.50 9.07
N HIS A 418 -17.72 -24.92 10.14
CA HIS A 418 -17.28 -25.21 11.50
C HIS A 418 -17.52 -26.68 11.88
N GLU A 419 -18.69 -27.25 11.58
CA GLU A 419 -18.94 -28.69 11.74
C GLU A 419 -17.97 -29.55 10.94
N GLN A 420 -17.63 -29.16 9.71
CA GLN A 420 -16.65 -29.89 8.91
C GLN A 420 -15.26 -29.85 9.57
N GLN A 421 -14.85 -28.72 10.17
CA GLN A 421 -13.61 -28.62 10.92
C GLN A 421 -13.62 -29.52 12.16
N LEU A 422 -14.71 -29.50 12.93
CA LEU A 422 -14.88 -30.34 14.12
C LEU A 422 -14.89 -31.84 13.78
N ASN A 423 -15.40 -32.22 12.60
CA ASN A 423 -15.39 -33.58 12.09
C ASN A 423 -14.02 -34.02 11.53
N GLY A 424 -12.93 -33.39 11.98
CA GLY A 424 -11.55 -33.77 11.66
C GLY A 424 -11.01 -33.22 10.34
N ARG A 425 -11.71 -32.28 9.67
CA ARG A 425 -11.09 -31.57 8.55
C ARG A 425 -10.16 -30.48 9.08
N SER A 426 -8.88 -30.60 8.74
CA SER A 426 -7.85 -29.59 9.05
C SER A 426 -8.22 -28.21 8.49
N SER A 427 -7.63 -27.16 9.07
CA SER A 427 -7.54 -25.81 8.46
C SER A 427 -7.11 -25.86 6.99
N ASP A 428 -6.26 -26.84 6.62
CA ASP A 428 -5.79 -27.09 5.25
C ASP A 428 -6.94 -27.29 4.25
N TRP A 429 -8.10 -27.80 4.71
CA TRP A 429 -9.25 -28.00 3.85
C TRP A 429 -9.91 -26.67 3.45
N LEU A 430 -10.04 -25.73 4.38
CA LEU A 430 -10.55 -24.38 4.08
C LEU A 430 -9.59 -23.65 3.15
N GLU A 431 -8.29 -23.69 3.44
CA GLU A 431 -7.28 -23.11 2.56
C GLU A 431 -7.26 -23.74 1.17
N SER A 432 -7.57 -25.04 1.06
CA SER A 432 -7.76 -25.71 -0.23
C SER A 432 -8.95 -25.15 -1.00
N LYS A 433 -10.06 -24.83 -0.33
CA LYS A 433 -11.23 -24.17 -0.95
C LYS A 433 -10.95 -22.74 -1.38
N ASP A 434 -10.24 -21.97 -0.57
CA ASP A 434 -9.79 -20.62 -0.95
C ASP A 434 -8.83 -20.67 -2.15
N ARG A 435 -7.89 -21.63 -2.18
CA ARG A 435 -6.99 -21.84 -3.32
C ARG A 435 -7.73 -22.25 -4.58
N GLU A 436 -8.74 -23.12 -4.48
CA GLU A 436 -9.57 -23.54 -5.60
C GLU A 436 -10.35 -22.35 -6.19
N LEU A 437 -10.95 -21.53 -5.32
CA LEU A 437 -11.69 -20.34 -5.73
C LEU A 437 -10.78 -19.27 -6.35
N LYS A 438 -9.62 -19.03 -5.73
CA LYS A 438 -8.58 -18.14 -6.28
C LYS A 438 -8.15 -18.59 -7.68
N LYS A 439 -7.80 -19.87 -7.83
CA LYS A 439 -7.38 -20.44 -9.12
C LYS A 439 -8.47 -20.26 -10.19
N ARG A 440 -9.73 -20.55 -9.83
CA ARG A 440 -10.86 -20.36 -10.75
C ARG A 440 -11.01 -18.89 -11.16
N ALA A 441 -10.90 -17.97 -10.22
CA ALA A 441 -11.05 -16.55 -10.48
C ALA A 441 -9.93 -15.98 -11.36
N GLU A 442 -8.69 -16.40 -11.13
CA GLU A 442 -7.54 -16.03 -11.97
C GLU A 442 -7.66 -16.65 -13.38
N CYS A 443 -8.11 -17.91 -13.51
CA CYS A 443 -8.35 -18.54 -14.80
C CYS A 443 -9.47 -17.88 -15.63
N ILE A 444 -10.51 -17.37 -14.98
CA ILE A 444 -11.61 -16.64 -15.65
C ILE A 444 -11.05 -15.39 -16.30
N ALA A 445 -10.20 -14.63 -15.61
CA ALA A 445 -9.62 -13.40 -16.12
C ALA A 445 -8.59 -13.63 -17.25
N GLU A 446 -7.86 -14.75 -17.23
CA GLU A 446 -6.85 -15.07 -18.24
C GLU A 446 -7.43 -15.71 -19.52
N ALA A 447 -8.68 -16.18 -19.51
CA ALA A 447 -9.37 -16.98 -20.56
C ALA A 447 -8.53 -18.06 -21.29
N GLU A 448 -7.37 -18.47 -20.77
CA GLU A 448 -6.59 -19.58 -21.31
C GLU A 448 -7.26 -20.94 -21.04
N CYS A 449 -8.19 -21.02 -20.08
CA CYS A 449 -8.68 -22.30 -19.58
C CYS A 449 -9.60 -23.05 -20.56
N VAL A 450 -10.35 -22.35 -21.42
CA VAL A 450 -11.34 -23.01 -22.31
C VAL A 450 -10.72 -23.47 -23.62
N ILE A 451 -9.75 -22.73 -24.19
CA ILE A 451 -9.16 -23.10 -25.48
C ILE A 451 -8.22 -24.32 -25.32
N ARG A 452 -7.46 -24.43 -24.22
CA ARG A 452 -6.54 -25.57 -24.00
C ARG A 452 -7.27 -26.86 -23.58
N SER A 453 -8.37 -26.77 -22.82
CA SER A 453 -9.15 -27.96 -22.43
C SER A 453 -10.00 -28.53 -23.58
N GLY A 454 -10.55 -27.66 -24.43
CA GLY A 454 -11.25 -28.07 -25.66
C GLY A 454 -10.33 -28.69 -26.71
N ALA A 455 -9.10 -28.18 -26.86
CA ALA A 455 -8.13 -28.74 -27.80
C ALA A 455 -7.61 -30.12 -27.37
N ARG A 456 -7.42 -30.35 -26.06
CA ARG A 456 -6.96 -31.65 -25.53
C ARG A 456 -8.02 -32.75 -25.67
N ASN A 457 -9.29 -32.44 -25.46
CA ASN A 457 -10.38 -33.42 -25.62
C ASN A 457 -10.69 -33.77 -27.08
N ARG A 458 -10.39 -32.89 -28.05
CA ARG A 458 -10.52 -33.21 -29.49
C ARG A 458 -9.37 -34.05 -30.04
N LEU A 459 -8.20 -34.01 -29.42
CA LEU A 459 -7.05 -34.85 -29.78
C LEU A 459 -7.17 -36.28 -29.24
N VAL A 460 -7.82 -36.47 -28.08
CA VAL A 460 -8.09 -37.80 -27.50
C VAL A 460 -9.33 -38.47 -28.14
N ALA A 461 -10.27 -37.72 -28.70
CA ALA A 461 -11.42 -38.28 -29.42
C ALA A 461 -11.12 -38.65 -30.90
N ARG A 462 -9.88 -38.44 -31.36
CA ARG A 462 -9.41 -38.81 -32.71
C ARG A 462 -8.28 -39.85 -32.72
N SER A 463 -7.94 -40.38 -31.55
CA SER A 463 -7.11 -41.56 -31.31
C SER A 463 -7.99 -42.67 -30.75
#